data_AF-A0A8T6H4J7-F1
#
_entry.id   AF-A0A8T6H4J7-F1
#
_cell.length_a   1.000
_cell.length_b   1.000
_cell.length_c   1.000
_cell.angle_alpha   90.00
_cell.angle_beta   90.00
_cell.angle_gamma   90.00
#
_symmetry.space_group_name_H-M   'P 1'
#
loop_
_entity.id
_entity.type
_entity.pdbx_description
1 polymer ?
#
loop_
_entity_poly.entity_id
_entity_poly.type
_entity_poly.pdbx_seq_one_letter_code
_entity_poly.pdbx_strand_id
1 'polypeptide(L)'
;MTVPDFAASFLTFRIDWNLKPSLTSSHEPPFTLNNARIQIESSCKISDRVTGEAQTFVLGASCKTEYVGVARDMWTTPNADFCIILSDEAFLILKSWDRNNKGVMRYPASLGEQPERQSGLVSDTYERVSINLRPMRARPLGSAEAIVAATLAGDRLVGRCAFDLRDRYDIEIDFPIKTMNANEREWIYQVDTGPVLFPDLNADYHDWIDSFHLAYLAFNRADWAEFILQVPTPLSEGVSVNHYSRVVQMKTHNTVFRALA
;
A
#
# COMPACT_ATOMS: atom_id res chain seq x y z
N MET A 1 1.56 19.14 -15.11
CA MET A 1 2.28 17.89 -14.76
C MET A 1 1.30 16.73 -14.74
N THR A 2 1.78 15.49 -14.57
CA THR A 2 0.95 14.29 -14.42
C THR A 2 1.17 13.65 -13.06
N VAL A 3 0.11 13.12 -12.49
CA VAL A 3 0.11 12.33 -11.24
C VAL A 3 -0.72 11.06 -11.46
N PRO A 4 -0.60 10.03 -10.61
CA PRO A 4 -1.45 8.85 -10.72
C PRO A 4 -2.94 9.18 -10.58
N ASP A 5 -3.76 8.69 -11.50
CA ASP A 5 -5.21 8.59 -11.36
C ASP A 5 -5.54 7.29 -10.60
N PHE A 6 -5.59 7.35 -9.28
CA PHE A 6 -5.91 6.19 -8.44
C PHE A 6 -7.34 5.65 -8.66
N ALA A 7 -8.26 6.44 -9.23
CA ALA A 7 -9.60 5.94 -9.57
C ALA A 7 -9.58 5.06 -10.84
N ALA A 8 -8.62 5.29 -11.73
CA ALA A 8 -8.42 4.55 -12.97
C ALA A 8 -7.22 3.58 -12.91
N SER A 9 -6.56 3.44 -11.76
CA SER A 9 -5.35 2.62 -11.61
C SER A 9 -5.63 1.31 -10.86
N PHE A 10 -5.12 0.22 -11.41
CA PHE A 10 -5.36 -1.13 -10.90
C PHE A 10 -4.09 -1.96 -10.98
N LEU A 11 -3.92 -2.85 -10.01
CA LEU A 11 -3.05 -4.00 -10.15
C LEU A 11 -3.88 -5.23 -10.49
N THR A 12 -3.30 -6.15 -11.24
CA THR A 12 -3.89 -7.46 -11.52
C THR A 12 -2.86 -8.54 -11.32
N PHE A 13 -3.32 -9.72 -10.88
CA PHE A 13 -2.50 -10.90 -10.85
C PHE A 13 -3.31 -12.11 -11.31
N ARG A 14 -2.64 -13.02 -12.00
CA ARG A 14 -3.15 -14.28 -12.49
C ARG A 14 -2.47 -15.44 -11.76
N ILE A 15 -3.29 -16.30 -11.18
CA ILE A 15 -2.88 -17.58 -10.61
C ILE A 15 -3.45 -18.67 -11.51
N ASP A 16 -2.58 -19.58 -11.97
CA ASP A 16 -2.95 -20.70 -12.83
C ASP A 16 -2.26 -21.98 -12.34
N TRP A 17 -2.98 -22.77 -11.55
CA TRP A 17 -2.46 -23.98 -10.89
C TRP A 17 -2.05 -25.09 -11.86
N ASN A 18 -2.54 -25.05 -13.11
CA ASN A 18 -2.12 -26.01 -14.13
C ASN A 18 -0.75 -25.66 -14.72
N LEU A 19 -0.33 -24.39 -14.62
CA LEU A 19 0.98 -23.93 -15.07
C LEU A 19 1.98 -23.81 -13.92
N LYS A 20 1.51 -23.27 -12.79
CA LYS A 20 2.33 -22.98 -11.62
C LYS A 20 1.46 -22.92 -10.36
N PRO A 21 1.66 -23.86 -9.41
CA PRO A 21 1.00 -23.79 -8.11
C PRO A 21 1.33 -22.49 -7.38
N SER A 22 0.32 -21.86 -6.76
CA SER A 22 0.53 -20.66 -5.95
C SER A 22 1.24 -21.02 -4.64
N LEU A 23 2.26 -20.24 -4.26
CA LEU A 23 2.97 -20.38 -2.99
C LEU A 23 2.32 -19.60 -1.83
N THR A 24 1.19 -18.93 -2.09
CA THR A 24 0.54 -17.98 -1.16
C THR A 24 -0.85 -18.42 -0.70
N SER A 25 -1.37 -19.51 -1.25
CA SER A 25 -2.70 -20.03 -0.92
C SER A 25 -2.70 -20.80 0.39
N SER A 26 -3.81 -20.74 1.14
CA SER A 26 -3.99 -21.40 2.45
C SER A 26 -5.10 -22.45 2.46
N HIS A 27 -5.68 -22.73 1.30
CA HIS A 27 -6.70 -23.76 1.10
C HIS A 27 -6.60 -24.30 -0.33
N GLU A 28 -7.20 -25.47 -0.54
CA GLU A 28 -7.34 -26.02 -1.88
C GLU A 28 -8.18 -25.06 -2.74
N PRO A 29 -7.65 -24.59 -3.88
CA PRO A 29 -8.37 -23.65 -4.70
C PRO A 29 -9.61 -24.33 -5.31
N PRO A 30 -10.80 -23.73 -5.24
CA PRO A 30 -12.01 -24.30 -5.85
C PRO A 30 -11.94 -24.30 -7.39
N PHE A 31 -11.06 -23.48 -7.98
CA PHE A 31 -10.78 -23.43 -9.41
C PHE A 31 -9.27 -23.36 -9.65
N THR A 32 -8.80 -23.97 -10.72
CA THR A 32 -7.37 -23.93 -11.07
C THR A 32 -6.91 -22.57 -11.61
N LEU A 33 -7.83 -21.65 -11.92
CA LEU A 33 -7.52 -20.35 -12.51
C LEU A 33 -8.25 -19.22 -11.78
N ASN A 34 -7.53 -18.15 -11.43
CA ASN A 34 -8.11 -16.92 -10.95
C ASN A 34 -7.40 -15.69 -11.54
N ASN A 35 -8.17 -14.64 -11.88
CA ASN A 35 -7.66 -13.33 -12.26
C ASN A 35 -8.21 -12.29 -11.28
N ALA A 36 -7.35 -11.78 -10.40
CA ALA A 36 -7.74 -10.73 -9.48
C ALA A 36 -7.44 -9.36 -10.09
N ARG A 37 -8.30 -8.39 -9.80
CA ARG A 37 -8.09 -6.97 -10.07
C ARG A 37 -8.34 -6.19 -8.80
N ILE A 38 -7.35 -5.42 -8.36
CA ILE A 38 -7.40 -4.63 -7.13
C ILE A 38 -7.08 -3.17 -7.47
N GLN A 39 -7.84 -2.24 -6.90
CA GLN A 39 -7.57 -0.81 -7.05
C GLN A 39 -6.28 -0.43 -6.32
N ILE A 40 -5.49 0.46 -6.90
CA ILE A 40 -4.26 0.93 -6.26
C ILE A 40 -4.61 2.06 -5.28
N GLU A 41 -4.14 1.97 -4.04
CA GLU A 41 -4.37 2.96 -2.98
C GLU A 41 -3.14 3.83 -2.67
N SER A 42 -1.95 3.41 -3.11
CA SER A 42 -0.72 4.20 -2.99
C SER A 42 0.32 3.68 -3.96
N SER A 43 1.22 4.55 -4.41
CA SER A 43 2.45 4.15 -5.09
C SER A 43 3.66 4.80 -4.43
N CYS A 44 4.72 4.04 -4.24
CA CYS A 44 6.02 4.54 -3.80
C CYS A 44 7.02 4.34 -4.94
N LYS A 45 7.61 5.44 -5.41
CA LYS A 45 8.73 5.42 -6.33
C LYS A 45 10.00 5.69 -5.54
N ILE A 46 10.99 4.82 -5.73
CA ILE A 46 12.31 4.93 -5.12
C ILE A 46 13.30 5.10 -6.27
N SER A 47 14.02 6.23 -6.28
CA SER A 47 15.04 6.50 -7.30
C SER A 47 16.42 6.55 -6.64
N ASP A 48 17.37 5.77 -7.14
CA ASP A 48 18.75 5.76 -6.65
C ASP A 48 19.60 6.75 -7.46
N ARG A 49 20.10 7.79 -6.79
CA ARG A 49 20.94 8.83 -7.42
C ARG A 49 22.29 8.32 -7.88
N VAL A 50 22.78 7.22 -7.30
CA VAL A 50 24.09 6.65 -7.62
C VAL A 50 24.02 5.82 -8.90
N THR A 51 23.01 4.95 -9.01
CA THR A 51 22.86 4.08 -10.20
C THR A 51 22.03 4.73 -11.31
N GLY A 52 21.19 5.71 -10.96
CA GLY A 52 20.20 6.32 -11.86
C GLY A 52 18.94 5.47 -12.06
N GLU A 53 18.85 4.31 -11.39
CA GLU A 53 17.71 3.40 -11.48
C GLU A 53 16.54 3.90 -10.63
N ALA A 54 15.32 3.51 -11.02
CA ALA A 54 14.14 3.76 -10.22
C ALA A 54 13.20 2.56 -10.24
N GLN A 55 12.64 2.25 -9.08
CA GLN A 55 11.68 1.18 -8.90
C GLN A 55 10.36 1.75 -8.36
N THR A 56 9.24 1.22 -8.86
CA THR A 56 7.90 1.61 -8.41
C THR A 56 7.24 0.43 -7.72
N PHE A 57 6.67 0.71 -6.56
CA PHE A 57 5.89 -0.21 -5.75
C PHE A 57 4.48 0.34 -5.62
N VAL A 58 3.48 -0.53 -5.67
CA VAL A 58 2.07 -0.14 -5.53
C VAL A 58 1.38 -0.95 -4.45
N LEU A 59 0.54 -0.28 -3.65
CA LEU A 59 -0.33 -0.90 -2.66
C LEU A 59 -1.70 -1.13 -3.28
N GLY A 60 -2.14 -2.38 -3.29
CA GLY A 60 -3.53 -2.74 -3.59
C GLY A 60 -4.45 -2.48 -2.40
N ALA A 61 -5.69 -2.11 -2.70
CA ALA A 61 -6.77 -1.98 -1.74
C ALA A 61 -6.92 -3.24 -0.88
N SER A 62 -7.20 -3.02 0.40
CA SER A 62 -7.41 -4.12 1.34
C SER A 62 -8.69 -4.91 1.00
N CYS A 63 -8.63 -6.22 1.12
CA CYS A 63 -9.77 -7.13 1.10
C CYS A 63 -9.69 -8.16 2.24
N LYS A 64 -10.55 -9.18 2.22
CA LYS A 64 -10.59 -10.24 3.23
C LYS A 64 -10.21 -11.58 2.61
N THR A 65 -9.66 -12.49 3.40
CA THR A 65 -9.40 -13.85 2.94
C THR A 65 -10.70 -14.61 2.70
N GLU A 66 -10.85 -15.20 1.53
CA GLU A 66 -12.10 -15.83 1.10
C GLU A 66 -11.85 -17.07 0.24
N TYR A 67 -12.85 -17.94 0.16
CA TYR A 67 -12.94 -19.01 -0.82
C TYR A 67 -13.44 -18.41 -2.14
N VAL A 68 -12.56 -18.28 -3.12
CA VAL A 68 -12.86 -17.56 -4.36
C VAL A 68 -13.84 -18.33 -5.24
N GLY A 69 -15.03 -17.78 -5.49
CA GLY A 69 -15.99 -18.29 -6.47
C GLY A 69 -16.81 -19.52 -6.02
N VAL A 70 -16.84 -19.83 -4.72
CA VAL A 70 -17.76 -20.84 -4.17
C VAL A 70 -19.21 -20.36 -4.21
N ALA A 71 -20.17 -21.29 -4.21
CA ALA A 71 -21.60 -20.96 -4.31
C ALA A 71 -22.16 -20.20 -3.08
N ARG A 72 -21.62 -20.47 -1.88
CA ARG A 72 -21.99 -19.85 -0.60
C ARG A 72 -20.86 -20.03 0.41
N ASP A 73 -20.95 -19.36 1.56
CA ASP A 73 -20.03 -19.48 2.70
C ASP A 73 -18.58 -19.10 2.36
N MET A 74 -18.41 -17.94 1.72
CA MET A 74 -17.14 -17.48 1.15
C MET A 74 -16.05 -17.13 2.18
N TRP A 75 -16.39 -16.83 3.43
CA TRP A 75 -15.43 -16.33 4.40
C TRP A 75 -14.62 -17.45 5.07
N THR A 76 -13.29 -17.35 5.04
CA THR A 76 -12.44 -18.31 5.74
C THR A 76 -12.58 -18.19 7.25
N THR A 77 -12.39 -19.30 7.97
CA THR A 77 -12.30 -19.31 9.43
C THR A 77 -11.00 -19.99 9.86
N PRO A 78 -10.01 -19.26 10.40
CA PRO A 78 -10.05 -17.82 10.67
C PRO A 78 -10.01 -16.96 9.39
N ASN A 79 -10.59 -15.75 9.49
CA ASN A 79 -10.50 -14.72 8.46
C ASN A 79 -9.33 -13.79 8.74
N ALA A 80 -8.73 -13.22 7.70
CA ALA A 80 -7.70 -12.20 7.82
C ALA A 80 -8.03 -11.01 6.92
N ASP A 81 -7.60 -9.83 7.36
CA ASP A 81 -7.32 -8.72 6.45
C ASP A 81 -6.22 -9.14 5.49
N PHE A 82 -6.34 -8.73 4.23
CA PHE A 82 -5.36 -8.95 3.20
C PHE A 82 -5.09 -7.64 2.47
N CYS A 83 -3.82 -7.32 2.24
CA CYS A 83 -3.43 -6.44 1.16
C CYS A 83 -2.16 -6.95 0.49
N ILE A 84 -1.90 -6.47 -0.72
CA ILE A 84 -0.73 -6.84 -1.50
C ILE A 84 0.01 -5.59 -1.95
N ILE A 85 1.33 -5.66 -1.85
CA ILE A 85 2.27 -4.70 -2.39
C ILE A 85 2.94 -5.40 -3.57
N LEU A 86 3.01 -4.73 -4.72
CA LEU A 86 3.63 -5.26 -5.93
C LEU A 86 4.66 -4.30 -6.50
N SER A 87 5.77 -4.85 -6.96
CA SER A 87 6.55 -4.31 -8.08
C SER A 87 6.42 -5.26 -9.28
N ASP A 88 7.15 -4.98 -10.36
CA ASP A 88 7.19 -5.89 -11.51
C ASP A 88 7.89 -7.23 -11.19
N GLU A 89 8.76 -7.26 -10.16
CA GLU A 89 9.63 -8.40 -9.86
C GLU A 89 9.26 -9.11 -8.56
N ALA A 90 8.73 -8.39 -7.57
CA ALA A 90 8.50 -8.91 -6.24
C ALA A 90 7.11 -8.53 -5.71
N PHE A 91 6.65 -9.30 -4.73
CA PHE A 91 5.43 -9.01 -4.01
C PHE A 91 5.66 -9.08 -2.50
N LEU A 92 4.81 -8.39 -1.76
CA LEU A 92 4.63 -8.57 -0.32
C LEU A 92 3.14 -8.63 -0.01
N ILE A 93 2.68 -9.76 0.49
CA ILE A 93 1.34 -9.93 1.05
C ILE A 93 1.41 -9.62 2.54
N LEU A 94 0.48 -8.78 2.99
CA LEU A 94 0.27 -8.51 4.41
C LEU A 94 -1.07 -9.10 4.82
N LYS A 95 -1.04 -9.93 5.86
CA LYS A 95 -2.21 -10.51 6.51
C LYS A 95 -2.26 -10.13 7.97
N SER A 96 -3.44 -9.71 8.43
CA SER A 96 -3.68 -9.47 9.85
C SER A 96 -4.91 -10.22 10.31
N TRP A 97 -4.75 -10.96 11.41
CA TRP A 97 -5.83 -11.64 12.11
C TRP A 97 -6.26 -10.85 13.36
N ASP A 98 -7.09 -11.46 14.18
CA ASP A 98 -7.49 -11.01 15.52
C ASP A 98 -6.33 -11.00 16.55
N ARG A 99 -5.17 -11.59 16.21
CA ARG A 99 -3.91 -11.47 16.96
C ARG A 99 -2.72 -11.78 16.06
N ASN A 100 -1.55 -11.29 16.46
CA ASN A 100 -0.29 -11.67 15.81
C ASN A 100 0.02 -13.16 16.03
N ASN A 101 0.80 -13.73 15.12
CA ASN A 101 1.26 -15.12 15.17
C ASN A 101 0.10 -16.13 15.24
N LYS A 102 -1.07 -15.76 14.71
CA LYS A 102 -2.18 -16.71 14.58
C LYS A 102 -1.91 -17.71 13.47
N GLY A 103 -1.60 -17.18 12.27
CA GLY A 103 -1.25 -17.95 11.09
C GLY A 103 -2.35 -18.91 10.62
N VAL A 104 -2.19 -19.41 9.41
CA VAL A 104 -2.86 -20.62 8.90
C VAL A 104 -1.85 -21.40 8.09
N MET A 105 -2.05 -22.71 7.92
CA MET A 105 -1.20 -23.50 7.02
C MET A 105 -1.39 -23.05 5.57
N ARG A 106 -0.29 -23.05 4.82
CA ARG A 106 -0.36 -22.95 3.36
C ARG A 106 -1.01 -24.20 2.77
N TYR A 107 -1.42 -24.12 1.51
CA TYR A 107 -1.88 -25.26 0.73
C TYR A 107 -0.86 -25.61 -0.36
N PRO A 108 -0.36 -26.86 -0.41
CA PRO A 108 -0.56 -27.92 0.58
C PRO A 108 0.15 -27.61 1.91
N ALA A 109 -0.30 -28.23 3.00
CA ALA A 109 0.22 -27.98 4.36
C ALA A 109 1.72 -28.30 4.52
N SER A 110 2.29 -29.10 3.62
CA SER A 110 3.73 -29.37 3.56
C SER A 110 4.58 -28.12 3.29
N LEU A 111 3.97 -27.03 2.81
CA LEU A 111 4.64 -25.74 2.66
C LEU A 111 4.78 -24.98 3.99
N GLY A 112 4.23 -25.48 5.10
CA GLY A 112 4.34 -24.83 6.42
C GLY A 112 3.32 -23.69 6.63
N GLU A 113 3.47 -23.01 7.76
CA GLU A 113 2.61 -21.88 8.14
C GLU A 113 2.81 -20.69 7.20
N GLN A 114 1.72 -19.98 6.93
CA GLN A 114 1.75 -18.72 6.21
C GLN A 114 2.17 -17.59 7.16
N PRO A 115 3.25 -16.85 6.85
CA PRO A 115 3.63 -15.69 7.65
C PRO A 115 2.65 -14.53 7.42
N GLU A 116 2.54 -13.64 8.41
CA GLU A 116 1.73 -12.41 8.30
C GLU A 116 2.28 -11.46 7.23
N ARG A 117 3.60 -11.51 7.03
CA ARG A 117 4.32 -10.80 5.98
C ARG A 117 4.92 -11.84 5.07
N GLN A 118 4.32 -12.06 3.91
CA GLN A 118 4.77 -13.05 2.94
C GLN A 118 5.26 -12.35 1.68
N SER A 119 6.58 -12.33 1.49
CA SER A 119 7.20 -11.83 0.27
C SER A 119 7.74 -12.95 -0.61
N GLY A 120 8.08 -12.58 -1.83
CA GLY A 120 8.74 -13.45 -2.79
C GLY A 120 8.79 -12.84 -4.18
N LEU A 121 9.40 -13.58 -5.11
CA LEU A 121 9.45 -13.19 -6.51
C LEU A 121 8.10 -13.46 -7.19
N VAL A 122 7.68 -12.50 -8.01
CA VAL A 122 6.50 -12.62 -8.87
C VAL A 122 6.61 -13.85 -9.76
N SER A 123 7.81 -14.07 -10.33
CA SER A 123 8.13 -15.20 -11.21
C SER A 123 7.94 -16.56 -10.56
N ASP A 124 7.93 -16.65 -9.23
CA ASP A 124 7.84 -17.93 -8.51
C ASP A 124 6.41 -18.24 -8.09
N THR A 125 5.55 -17.21 -7.98
CA THR A 125 4.21 -17.34 -7.39
C THR A 125 3.08 -17.12 -8.39
N TYR A 126 3.24 -16.17 -9.30
CA TYR A 126 2.19 -15.78 -10.23
C TYR A 126 2.52 -16.26 -11.64
N GLU A 127 1.47 -16.52 -12.43
CA GLU A 127 1.64 -16.70 -13.88
C GLU A 127 1.91 -15.34 -14.53
N ARG A 128 1.17 -14.32 -14.10
CA ARG A 128 1.34 -12.95 -14.57
C ARG A 128 0.88 -11.94 -13.52
N VAL A 129 1.60 -10.84 -13.43
CA VAL A 129 1.13 -9.62 -12.75
C VAL A 129 1.09 -8.47 -13.77
N SER A 130 0.28 -7.47 -13.49
CA SER A 130 0.32 -6.20 -14.23
C SER A 130 -0.05 -5.06 -13.31
N ILE A 131 0.79 -4.05 -13.27
CA ILE A 131 0.55 -2.78 -12.59
C ILE A 131 0.14 -1.76 -13.64
N ASN A 132 -1.07 -1.23 -13.53
CA ASN A 132 -1.59 -0.20 -14.42
C ASN A 132 -1.81 1.09 -13.64
N LEU A 133 -0.75 1.87 -13.50
CA LEU A 133 -0.78 3.19 -12.87
C LEU A 133 -1.09 4.24 -13.94
N ARG A 134 -2.37 4.56 -14.13
CA ARG A 134 -2.82 5.51 -15.16
C ARG A 134 -2.45 6.93 -14.78
N PRO A 135 -1.82 7.72 -15.67
CA PRO A 135 -1.58 9.12 -15.39
C PRO A 135 -2.84 9.96 -15.62
N MET A 136 -3.04 10.99 -14.80
CA MET A 136 -3.93 12.11 -15.11
C MET A 136 -3.17 13.43 -15.08
N ARG A 137 -3.66 14.41 -15.85
CA ARG A 137 -3.17 15.79 -15.74
C ARG A 137 -3.63 16.37 -14.41
N ALA A 138 -2.73 17.04 -13.72
CA ALA A 138 -3.03 17.72 -12.48
C ALA A 138 -2.23 19.02 -12.36
N ARG A 139 -2.68 19.89 -11.46
CA ARG A 139 -1.95 21.09 -11.04
C ARG A 139 -1.69 21.06 -9.53
N PRO A 140 -0.52 21.47 -9.06
CA PRO A 140 -0.28 21.66 -7.63
C PRO A 140 -1.12 22.82 -7.10
N LEU A 141 -1.55 22.71 -5.85
CA LEU A 141 -2.22 23.78 -5.11
C LEU A 141 -1.18 24.42 -4.18
N GLY A 142 -0.86 25.69 -4.44
CA GLY A 142 0.27 26.38 -3.82
C GLY A 142 -0.04 27.11 -2.51
N SER A 143 -1.29 27.07 -2.02
CA SER A 143 -1.69 27.73 -0.78
C SER A 143 -2.77 26.95 -0.05
N ALA A 144 -2.93 27.22 1.24
CA ALA A 144 -3.95 26.58 2.06
C ALA A 144 -5.37 26.93 1.58
N GLU A 145 -5.60 28.17 1.14
CA GLU A 145 -6.87 28.61 0.56
C GLU A 145 -7.22 27.81 -0.70
N ALA A 146 -6.25 27.59 -1.58
CA ALA A 146 -6.45 26.80 -2.78
C ALA A 146 -6.79 25.33 -2.46
N ILE A 147 -6.12 24.76 -1.44
CA ILE A 147 -6.37 23.39 -0.97
C ILE A 147 -7.75 23.26 -0.33
N VAL A 148 -8.11 24.18 0.58
CA VAL A 148 -9.42 24.21 1.25
C VAL A 148 -10.53 24.40 0.21
N ALA A 149 -10.39 25.35 -0.71
CA ALA A 149 -11.38 25.59 -1.76
C ALA A 149 -11.58 24.35 -2.65
N ALA A 150 -10.51 23.69 -3.08
CA ALA A 150 -10.61 22.46 -3.88
C ALA A 150 -11.24 21.30 -3.09
N THR A 151 -10.93 21.20 -1.79
CA THR A 151 -11.53 20.19 -0.89
C THR A 151 -13.04 20.39 -0.79
N LEU A 152 -13.50 21.62 -0.50
CA LEU A 152 -14.91 21.94 -0.35
C LEU A 152 -15.70 21.86 -1.67
N ALA A 153 -15.02 22.03 -2.80
CA ALA A 153 -15.60 21.82 -4.12
C ALA A 153 -15.81 20.33 -4.47
N GLY A 154 -15.31 19.40 -3.66
CA GLY A 154 -15.34 17.97 -3.96
C GLY A 154 -14.40 17.58 -5.10
N ASP A 155 -13.35 18.37 -5.34
CA ASP A 155 -12.38 18.08 -6.39
C ASP A 155 -11.63 16.77 -6.09
N ARG A 156 -11.21 16.06 -7.15
CA ARG A 156 -10.33 14.89 -7.01
C ARG A 156 -8.92 15.35 -6.63
N LEU A 157 -8.48 14.99 -5.43
CA LEU A 157 -7.19 15.38 -4.86
C LEU A 157 -6.21 14.20 -4.74
N VAL A 158 -4.96 14.46 -5.07
CA VAL A 158 -3.83 13.52 -4.90
C VAL A 158 -2.77 14.20 -4.06
N GLY A 159 -2.26 13.49 -3.06
CA GLY A 159 -1.11 13.92 -2.29
C GLY A 159 0.16 13.25 -2.81
N ARG A 160 1.26 13.99 -2.76
CA ARG A 160 2.62 13.44 -2.85
C ARG A 160 3.37 13.84 -1.60
N CYS A 161 3.98 12.86 -0.96
CA CYS A 161 4.98 13.06 0.08
C CYS A 161 6.33 12.62 -0.48
N ALA A 162 7.29 13.54 -0.56
CA ALA A 162 8.63 13.25 -1.05
C ALA A 162 9.69 13.53 0.02
N PHE A 163 10.77 12.75 0.05
CA PHE A 163 11.89 12.98 0.95
C PHE A 163 13.17 12.31 0.45
N ASP A 164 14.30 12.83 0.92
CA ASP A 164 15.62 12.24 0.73
C ASP A 164 15.86 11.16 1.78
N LEU A 165 16.43 10.04 1.35
CA LEU A 165 16.87 8.97 2.22
C LEU A 165 18.36 8.67 2.01
N ARG A 166 19.13 8.94 3.06
CA ARG A 166 20.59 8.68 3.16
C ARG A 166 21.41 9.40 2.08
N ASP A 167 20.96 10.57 1.62
CA ASP A 167 21.57 11.35 0.54
C ASP A 167 21.72 10.59 -0.80
N ARG A 168 21.07 9.42 -0.91
CA ARG A 168 21.19 8.49 -2.04
C ARG A 168 19.87 8.27 -2.75
N TYR A 169 18.78 8.08 -1.99
CA TYR A 169 17.50 7.70 -2.55
C TYR A 169 16.51 8.85 -2.50
N ASP A 170 15.88 9.14 -3.63
CA ASP A 170 14.70 9.98 -3.72
C ASP A 170 13.45 9.14 -3.58
N ILE A 171 12.70 9.37 -2.50
CA ILE A 171 11.43 8.67 -2.22
C ILE A 171 10.27 9.58 -2.59
N GLU A 172 9.35 9.09 -3.43
CA GLU A 172 8.08 9.75 -3.74
C GLU A 172 6.91 8.81 -3.45
N ILE A 173 6.08 9.16 -2.46
CA ILE A 173 4.86 8.43 -2.13
C ILE A 173 3.67 9.24 -2.65
N ASP A 174 3.00 8.72 -3.68
CA ASP A 174 1.73 9.25 -4.18
C ASP A 174 0.55 8.48 -3.59
N PHE A 175 -0.54 9.19 -3.30
CA PHE A 175 -1.76 8.61 -2.73
C PHE A 175 -2.99 9.47 -3.04
N PRO A 176 -4.19 8.86 -3.18
CA PRO A 176 -5.43 9.62 -3.18
C PRO A 176 -5.64 10.23 -1.79
N ILE A 177 -6.00 11.51 -1.74
CA ILE A 177 -6.43 12.14 -0.49
C ILE A 177 -7.88 11.71 -0.28
N LYS A 178 -8.07 10.70 0.57
CA LYS A 178 -9.39 10.14 0.91
C LYS A 178 -10.07 10.92 2.03
N THR A 179 -9.28 11.53 2.89
CA THR A 179 -9.75 12.32 4.04
C THR A 179 -8.90 13.58 4.15
N MET A 180 -9.58 14.71 4.31
CA MET A 180 -9.00 16.04 4.51
C MET A 180 -9.86 16.78 5.53
N ASN A 181 -9.27 17.25 6.61
CA ASN A 181 -9.89 18.26 7.46
C ASN A 181 -9.63 19.63 6.83
N ALA A 182 -10.67 20.45 6.66
CA ALA A 182 -10.56 21.77 6.05
C ALA A 182 -11.35 22.79 6.86
N ASN A 183 -10.80 24.00 6.98
CA ASN A 183 -11.42 25.13 7.65
C ASN A 183 -11.26 26.38 6.78
N GLU A 184 -12.37 26.85 6.19
CA GLU A 184 -12.37 28.03 5.30
C GLU A 184 -12.32 29.39 6.01
N ARG A 185 -12.38 29.42 7.34
CA ARG A 185 -12.24 30.66 8.11
C ARG A 185 -10.79 30.94 8.46
N GLU A 186 -10.11 29.94 8.99
CA GLU A 186 -8.71 30.00 9.41
C GLU A 186 -7.74 29.58 8.30
N TRP A 187 -8.28 29.09 7.17
CA TRP A 187 -7.53 28.56 6.04
C TRP A 187 -6.55 27.46 6.44
N ILE A 188 -7.06 26.50 7.21
CA ILE A 188 -6.31 25.33 7.66
C ILE A 188 -6.77 24.13 6.84
N TYR A 189 -5.81 23.35 6.36
CA TYR A 189 -6.04 22.01 5.83
C TYR A 189 -5.21 21.02 6.63
N GLN A 190 -5.69 19.78 6.75
CA GLN A 190 -4.91 18.68 7.26
C GLN A 190 -5.28 17.42 6.49
N VAL A 191 -4.33 16.92 5.71
CA VAL A 191 -4.42 15.58 5.12
C VAL A 191 -4.30 14.58 6.26
N ASP A 192 -5.15 13.57 6.29
CA ASP A 192 -5.14 12.46 7.24
C ASP A 192 -5.59 11.19 6.50
N THR A 193 -4.67 10.57 5.74
CA THR A 193 -5.06 9.53 4.77
C THR A 193 -4.15 8.32 4.87
N GLY A 194 -4.70 7.18 4.48
CA GLY A 194 -3.99 5.92 4.45
C GLY A 194 -4.90 4.77 4.03
N PRO A 195 -4.37 3.54 3.94
CA PRO A 195 -2.95 3.25 4.10
C PRO A 195 -2.10 3.77 2.92
N VAL A 196 -0.85 4.11 3.19
CA VAL A 196 0.21 4.37 2.20
C VAL A 196 1.41 3.47 2.44
N LEU A 197 2.27 3.36 1.42
CA LEU A 197 3.54 2.64 1.53
C LEU A 197 4.61 3.49 2.21
N PHE A 198 5.08 3.04 3.37
CA PHE A 198 6.21 3.66 4.06
C PHE A 198 7.43 2.72 4.04
N PRO A 199 8.54 3.06 3.36
CA PRO A 199 9.75 2.24 3.43
C PRO A 199 10.44 2.39 4.80
N ASP A 200 10.83 1.29 5.44
CA ASP A 200 11.60 1.35 6.69
C ASP A 200 12.96 2.03 6.47
N LEU A 201 13.12 3.22 7.04
CA LEU A 201 14.30 4.09 6.87
C LEU A 201 15.61 3.47 7.39
N ASN A 202 15.52 2.39 8.17
CA ASN A 202 16.67 1.69 8.76
C ASN A 202 16.98 0.34 8.10
N ALA A 203 16.19 -0.11 7.12
CA ALA A 203 16.42 -1.41 6.48
C ALA A 203 17.72 -1.45 5.66
N ASP A 204 18.22 -2.66 5.45
CA ASP A 204 19.25 -2.94 4.46
C ASP A 204 18.55 -3.20 3.12
N TYR A 205 18.73 -2.29 2.16
CA TYR A 205 17.88 -2.17 0.97
C TYR A 205 18.29 -3.06 -0.20
N HIS A 206 18.81 -4.26 0.08
CA HIS A 206 19.02 -5.25 -0.97
C HIS A 206 17.68 -5.68 -1.60
N ASP A 207 16.59 -5.66 -0.83
CA ASP A 207 15.24 -5.85 -1.34
C ASP A 207 14.26 -4.86 -0.68
N TRP A 208 13.84 -3.85 -1.45
CA TRP A 208 12.91 -2.83 -0.99
C TRP A 208 11.54 -3.38 -0.64
N ILE A 209 11.11 -4.50 -1.23
CA ILE A 209 9.74 -5.01 -1.07
C ILE A 209 9.45 -5.34 0.40
N ASP A 210 10.43 -5.89 1.12
CA ASP A 210 10.30 -6.32 2.50
C ASP A 210 10.32 -5.15 3.51
N SER A 211 10.88 -4.01 3.10
CA SER A 211 11.00 -2.82 3.93
C SER A 211 9.67 -2.10 4.16
N PHE A 212 8.63 -2.38 3.37
CA PHE A 212 7.41 -1.59 3.41
C PHE A 212 6.53 -1.87 4.62
N HIS A 213 6.16 -0.80 5.32
CA HIS A 213 5.07 -0.78 6.29
C HIS A 213 3.83 -0.15 5.67
N LEU A 214 2.65 -0.59 6.11
CA LEU A 214 1.44 0.22 5.96
C LEU A 214 1.52 1.37 6.96
N ALA A 215 1.22 2.58 6.49
CA ALA A 215 1.12 3.75 7.36
C ALA A 215 -0.13 4.57 7.03
N TYR A 216 -0.65 5.28 8.03
CA TYR A 216 -1.44 6.49 7.77
C TYR A 216 -0.50 7.68 7.88
N LEU A 217 -0.74 8.71 7.07
CA LEU A 217 0.05 9.93 7.08
C LEU A 217 -0.83 11.14 7.38
N ALA A 218 -0.26 12.09 8.11
CA ALA A 218 -0.88 13.36 8.38
C ALA A 218 0.09 14.52 8.11
N PHE A 219 -0.40 15.57 7.43
CA PHE A 219 0.31 16.84 7.31
C PHE A 219 -0.66 18.00 7.09
N ASN A 220 -0.29 19.16 7.60
CA ASN A 220 -0.99 20.43 7.40
C ASN A 220 -0.07 21.53 6.84
N ARG A 221 1.18 21.17 6.49
CA ARG A 221 2.18 22.04 5.88
C ARG A 221 2.98 21.25 4.84
N ALA A 222 3.72 21.99 4.01
CA ALA A 222 4.46 21.42 2.90
C ALA A 222 5.80 20.76 3.30
N ASP A 223 6.34 21.07 4.49
CA ASP A 223 7.73 20.76 4.85
C ASP A 223 7.91 19.63 5.87
N TRP A 224 6.81 19.02 6.34
CA TRP A 224 6.86 17.94 7.32
C TRP A 224 5.60 17.05 7.27
N ALA A 225 5.73 15.80 7.68
CA ALA A 225 4.61 14.89 7.87
C ALA A 225 4.84 13.99 9.08
N GLU A 226 3.75 13.52 9.67
CA GLU A 226 3.75 12.39 10.60
C GLU A 226 3.21 11.16 9.90
N PHE A 227 3.84 10.03 10.15
CA PHE A 227 3.36 8.72 9.78
C PHE A 227 3.05 7.93 11.05
N ILE A 228 1.95 7.21 11.06
CA ILE A 228 1.66 6.20 12.06
C ILE A 228 1.68 4.83 11.38
N LEU A 229 2.64 3.99 11.75
CA LEU A 229 2.96 2.74 11.08
C LEU A 229 2.22 1.60 11.74
N GLN A 230 1.69 0.68 10.94
CA GLN A 230 1.16 -0.59 11.42
C GLN A 230 2.32 -1.49 11.86
N VAL A 231 2.32 -1.85 13.15
CA VAL A 231 3.32 -2.72 13.76
C VAL A 231 2.67 -3.65 14.79
N PRO A 232 3.30 -4.79 15.13
CA PRO A 232 2.90 -5.60 16.27
C PRO A 232 2.88 -4.74 17.54
N THR A 233 1.71 -4.65 18.18
CA THR A 233 1.47 -3.82 19.36
C THR A 233 0.99 -4.69 20.50
N PRO A 234 1.72 -4.76 21.63
CA PRO A 234 1.37 -5.63 22.75
C PRO A 234 0.08 -5.14 23.43
N LEU A 235 -0.81 -6.07 23.75
CA LEU A 235 -2.02 -5.84 24.56
C LEU A 235 -1.86 -6.40 25.97
N SER A 236 -1.24 -7.57 26.09
CA SER A 236 -0.93 -8.25 27.34
C SER A 236 0.25 -9.20 27.14
N GLU A 237 0.67 -9.91 28.19
CA GLU A 237 1.69 -10.95 28.08
C GLU A 237 1.32 -11.98 26.99
N GLY A 238 2.25 -12.18 26.03
CA GLY A 238 2.08 -13.13 24.93
C GLY A 238 1.02 -12.79 23.88
N VAL A 239 0.35 -11.62 23.98
CA VAL A 239 -0.71 -11.20 23.05
C VAL A 239 -0.38 -9.84 22.46
N SER A 240 -0.35 -9.77 21.13
CA SER A 240 -0.21 -8.54 20.37
C SER A 240 -1.12 -8.56 19.14
N VAL A 241 -1.39 -7.38 18.59
CA VAL A 241 -2.15 -7.18 17.35
C VAL A 241 -1.38 -6.25 16.41
N ASN A 242 -1.59 -6.36 15.11
CA ASN A 242 -1.11 -5.35 14.18
C ASN A 242 -1.95 -4.08 14.34
N HIS A 243 -1.34 -3.03 14.89
CA HIS A 243 -2.00 -1.74 15.12
C HIS A 243 -1.12 -0.59 14.63
N TYR A 244 -1.76 0.51 14.24
CA TYR A 244 -1.08 1.75 13.91
C TYR A 244 -0.65 2.42 15.22
N SER A 245 0.59 2.19 15.67
CA SER A 245 1.04 2.61 17.00
C SER A 245 2.46 3.19 17.04
N ARG A 246 3.26 3.00 15.98
CA ARG A 246 4.60 3.60 15.88
C ARG A 246 4.53 4.88 15.08
N VAL A 247 4.75 6.02 15.73
CA VAL A 247 4.80 7.34 15.08
C VAL A 247 6.22 7.60 14.54
N VAL A 248 6.30 8.10 13.31
CA VAL A 248 7.52 8.62 12.69
C VAL A 248 7.23 10.03 12.21
N GLN A 249 7.97 11.00 12.73
CA GLN A 249 7.92 12.39 12.30
C GLN A 249 9.14 12.67 11.44
N MET A 250 8.96 13.28 10.27
CA MET A 250 10.09 13.61 9.42
C MET A 250 9.86 14.84 8.57
N LYS A 251 10.96 15.46 8.17
CA LYS A 251 10.97 16.52 7.17
C LYS A 251 10.65 15.90 5.82
N THR A 252 9.69 16.49 5.11
CA THR A 252 9.23 16.02 3.81
C THR A 252 9.00 17.20 2.88
N HIS A 253 8.69 16.92 1.63
CA HIS A 253 8.13 17.86 0.68
C HIS A 253 6.76 17.34 0.26
N ASN A 254 5.71 17.87 0.88
CA ASN A 254 4.33 17.50 0.62
C ASN A 254 3.72 18.43 -0.41
N THR A 255 3.06 17.85 -1.41
CA THR A 255 2.30 18.59 -2.42
C THR A 255 0.90 18.03 -2.55
N VAL A 256 -0.09 18.92 -2.57
CA VAL A 256 -1.48 18.56 -2.91
C VAL A 256 -1.74 18.94 -4.35
N PHE A 257 -2.20 17.98 -5.14
CA PHE A 257 -2.56 18.14 -6.54
C PHE A 257 -4.06 18.08 -6.72
N ARG A 258 -4.57 18.95 -7.58
CA ARG A 258 -5.93 18.88 -8.10
C ARG A 258 -5.92 18.29 -9.50
N ALA A 259 -6.73 17.25 -9.73
CA ALA A 259 -6.97 16.73 -11.07
C ALA A 259 -7.50 17.82 -12.01
N LEU A 260 -7.06 17.79 -13.26
CA LEU A 260 -7.63 18.59 -14.34
C LEU A 260 -8.61 17.71 -15.10
N ALA A 261 -9.79 18.26 -15.42
CA ALA A 261 -10.75 17.61 -16.30
C ALA A 261 -10.17 17.37 -17.70
#